data_AF-A0A3P7KQY5-F1
#
_entry.id   AF-A0A3P7KQY5-F1
#
_cell.length_a   1.000
_cell.length_b   1.000
_cell.length_c   1.000
_cell.angle_alpha   90.00
_cell.angle_beta   90.00
_cell.angle_gamma   90.00
#
_symmetry.space_group_name_H-M   'P 1'
#
loop_
_entity.id
_entity.type
_entity.pdbx_description
1 polymer ?
#
loop_
_entity_poly.entity_id
_entity_poly.type
_entity_poly.pdbx_seq_one_letter_code
_entity_poly.pdbx_strand_id
1 'polypeptide(L)'
;MTAQDGEGQTPEVNLLWKHNRQLLFDCLDALEGEKTIIWDRSLMQRVNLFAGPSILKLHGVVSNFALDQFRPFDTPHVVFFLAPTLAAVDLLCEYIDKAKTDTVILVQ
;
A
#
# COMPACT_ATOMS: atom_id res chain seq x y z
N MET A 1 1.51 -12.27 17.43
CA MET A 1 0.99 -11.23 18.35
C MET A 1 -0.13 -10.52 17.63
N THR A 2 -1.36 -10.73 18.10
CA THR A 2 -2.60 -10.17 17.55
C THR A 2 -2.59 -8.66 17.75
N ALA A 3 -2.92 -7.90 16.70
CA ALA A 3 -3.17 -6.47 16.84
C ALA A 3 -4.34 -6.31 17.82
N GLN A 4 -4.06 -5.82 19.03
CA GLN A 4 -5.09 -5.55 20.02
C GLN A 4 -5.94 -4.37 19.53
N ASP A 5 -7.24 -4.59 19.48
CA ASP A 5 -8.26 -3.63 19.08
C ASP A 5 -8.27 -2.43 20.01
N GLY A 6 -7.51 -1.37 19.76
CA GLY A 6 -7.70 -0.03 20.38
C GLY A 6 -7.81 0.03 21.92
N GLU A 7 -7.46 -1.05 22.64
CA GLU A 7 -7.64 -1.17 24.09
C GLU A 7 -6.67 -0.20 24.76
N GLY A 8 -7.22 0.91 25.26
CA GLY A 8 -6.47 2.00 25.90
C GLY A 8 -6.54 3.34 25.18
N GLN A 9 -7.20 3.44 24.02
CA GLN A 9 -7.40 4.70 23.31
C GLN A 9 -8.68 5.41 23.76
N THR A 10 -8.66 6.76 23.72
CA THR A 10 -9.88 7.55 23.96
C THR A 10 -10.92 7.27 22.87
N PRO A 11 -12.22 7.46 23.16
CA PRO A 11 -13.28 7.18 22.20
C PRO A 11 -13.11 7.96 20.88
N GLU A 12 -12.60 9.19 20.91
CA GLU A 12 -12.34 10.01 19.73
C GLU A 12 -11.24 9.42 18.84
N VAL A 13 -10.16 8.92 19.46
CA VAL A 13 -9.05 8.28 18.74
C VAL A 13 -9.52 6.97 18.10
N ASN A 14 -10.32 6.18 18.83
CA ASN A 14 -10.93 4.96 18.30
C ASN A 14 -11.86 5.24 17.11
N LEU A 15 -12.59 6.36 17.11
CA LEU A 15 -13.45 6.75 16.00
C LEU A 15 -12.63 7.08 14.74
N LEU A 16 -11.57 7.89 14.88
CA LEU A 16 -10.65 8.19 13.79
C LEU A 16 -9.95 6.94 13.26
N TRP A 17 -9.54 6.04 14.16
CA TRP A 17 -8.94 4.76 13.81
C TRP A 17 -9.88 3.92 12.94
N LYS A 18 -11.14 3.77 13.36
CA LYS A 18 -12.17 3.03 12.59
C LYS A 18 -12.44 3.68 11.24
N HIS A 19 -12.57 5.00 11.20
CA HIS A 19 -12.83 5.73 9.97
C HIS A 19 -11.70 5.56 8.94
N ASN A 20 -10.45 5.76 9.36
CA ASN A 20 -9.29 5.60 8.47
C ASN A 20 -9.13 4.17 7.96
N ARG A 21 -9.40 3.19 8.84
CA ARG A 21 -9.37 1.77 8.48
C ARG A 21 -10.45 1.44 7.45
N GLN A 22 -11.66 1.95 7.63
CA GLN A 22 -12.74 1.77 6.66
C GLN A 22 -12.40 2.41 5.31
N LEU A 23 -11.94 3.67 5.30
CA LEU A 23 -11.55 4.36 4.07
C LEU A 23 -10.47 3.60 3.29
N LEU A 24 -9.45 3.09 3.99
CA LEU A 24 -8.38 2.29 3.38
C LEU A 24 -8.93 1.02 2.73
N PHE A 25 -9.78 0.28 3.45
CA PHE A 25 -10.28 -0.99 2.96
C PHE A 25 -11.35 -0.84 1.89
N ASP A 26 -12.21 0.16 1.96
CA ASP A 26 -13.15 0.48 0.88
C ASP A 26 -12.40 0.76 -0.43
N CYS A 27 -11.24 1.43 -0.37
CA CYS A 27 -10.38 1.66 -1.54
C CYS A 27 -9.74 0.37 -2.08
N LEU A 28 -9.33 -0.54 -1.21
CA LEU A 28 -8.75 -1.82 -1.62
C LEU A 28 -9.83 -2.76 -2.16
N ASP A 29 -10.99 -2.84 -1.52
CA ASP A 29 -12.07 -3.74 -1.91
C ASP A 29 -12.74 -3.31 -3.23
N ALA A 30 -12.61 -2.04 -3.62
CA ALA A 30 -13.02 -1.56 -4.94
C ALA A 30 -12.18 -2.13 -6.11
N LEU A 31 -11.02 -2.73 -5.82
CA LEU A 31 -10.16 -3.39 -6.80
C LEU A 31 -10.27 -4.90 -6.65
N GLU A 32 -10.89 -5.58 -7.60
CA GLU A 32 -11.06 -7.04 -7.54
C GLU A 32 -9.76 -7.79 -7.89
N GLY A 33 -9.36 -8.75 -7.05
CA GLY A 33 -8.17 -9.58 -7.28
C GLY A 33 -6.94 -9.19 -6.47
N GLU A 34 -5.80 -9.80 -6.84
CA GLU A 34 -4.53 -9.63 -6.14
C GLU A 34 -3.89 -8.27 -6.38
N LYS A 35 -3.24 -7.74 -5.35
CA LYS A 35 -2.71 -6.39 -5.36
C LYS A 35 -1.30 -6.36 -4.79
N THR A 36 -0.47 -5.53 -5.39
CA THR A 36 0.80 -5.10 -4.81
C THR A 36 0.66 -3.68 -4.33
N ILE A 37 1.05 -3.41 -3.08
CA ILE A 37 1.17 -2.05 -2.58
C ILE A 37 2.64 -1.60 -2.65
N ILE A 38 2.86 -0.40 -3.18
CA ILE A 38 4.15 0.29 -3.15
C ILE A 38 4.03 1.50 -2.20
N TRP A 39 4.88 1.49 -1.17
CA TRP A 39 4.84 2.43 -0.06
C TRP A 39 5.95 3.47 -0.16
N ASP A 40 5.58 4.74 -0.05
CA ASP A 40 6.46 5.72 0.56
C ASP A 40 6.72 5.33 2.02
N ARG A 41 7.99 5.21 2.40
CA ARG A 41 8.38 4.73 3.74
C ARG A 41 7.79 5.56 4.86
N SER A 42 7.59 6.86 4.62
CA SER A 42 7.01 7.76 5.63
C SER A 42 5.57 7.37 5.97
N LEU A 43 4.82 6.81 5.02
CA LEU A 43 3.43 6.40 5.19
C LEU A 43 3.27 5.01 5.79
N MET A 44 4.18 4.09 5.46
CA MET A 44 4.11 2.70 5.91
C MET A 44 3.97 2.58 7.44
N GLN A 45 4.77 3.34 8.19
CA GLN A 45 4.71 3.35 9.65
C GLN A 45 3.39 3.90 10.19
N ARG A 46 2.79 4.89 9.52
CA ARG A 46 1.53 5.49 9.93
C ARG A 46 0.35 4.55 9.70
N VAL A 47 0.34 3.85 8.57
CA VAL A 47 -0.73 2.88 8.25
C VAL A 47 -0.69 1.68 9.19
N ASN A 48 0.51 1.22 9.59
CA ASN A 48 0.65 0.13 10.55
C ASN A 48 -0.02 0.38 11.92
N LEU A 49 -0.33 1.64 12.26
CA LEU A 49 -1.09 1.97 13.47
C LEU A 49 -2.55 1.49 13.43
N PHE A 50 -3.12 1.29 12.23
CA PHE A 50 -4.52 0.89 12.07
C PHE A 50 -4.76 -0.23 11.06
N ALA A 51 -3.79 -0.58 10.23
CA ALA A 51 -3.83 -1.70 9.32
C ALA A 51 -2.44 -2.34 9.19
N GLY A 52 -2.23 -3.44 9.91
CA GLY A 52 -1.01 -4.24 9.77
C GLY A 52 -1.03 -5.14 8.52
N PRO A 53 0.12 -5.74 8.15
CA PRO A 53 0.25 -6.59 6.96
C PRO A 53 -0.76 -7.75 6.89
N SER A 54 -1.06 -8.37 8.04
CA SER A 54 -2.01 -9.48 8.10
C SER A 54 -3.42 -9.09 7.68
N ILE A 55 -3.85 -7.85 7.99
CA ILE A 55 -5.18 -7.37 7.61
C ILE A 55 -5.19 -6.96 6.14
N LEU A 56 -4.14 -6.29 5.66
CA LEU A 56 -4.01 -5.95 4.23
C LEU A 56 -4.13 -7.19 3.34
N LYS A 57 -3.56 -8.32 3.79
CA LYS A 57 -3.68 -9.61 3.09
C LYS A 57 -5.12 -10.09 2.93
N LEU A 58 -6.00 -9.81 3.89
CA LEU A 58 -7.43 -10.15 3.80
C LEU A 58 -8.15 -9.35 2.70
N HIS A 59 -7.62 -8.18 2.33
CA HIS A 59 -8.14 -7.31 1.26
C HIS A 59 -7.40 -7.52 -0.08
N GLY A 60 -6.77 -8.68 -0.27
CA GLY A 60 -6.13 -9.08 -1.53
C GLY A 60 -4.72 -8.51 -1.74
N VAL A 61 -4.10 -7.90 -0.74
CA VAL A 61 -2.70 -7.44 -0.84
C VAL A 61 -1.76 -8.61 -0.65
N VAL A 62 -1.10 -9.05 -1.73
CA VAL A 62 -0.16 -10.18 -1.70
C VAL A 62 1.29 -9.75 -1.55
N SER A 63 1.63 -8.53 -1.99
CA SER A 63 2.99 -7.99 -1.94
C SER A 63 3.00 -6.55 -1.44
N ASN A 64 4.05 -6.20 -0.69
CA ASN A 64 4.29 -4.86 -0.16
C ASN A 64 5.75 -4.48 -0.39
N PHE A 65 5.99 -3.41 -1.14
CA PHE A 65 7.33 -2.93 -1.48
C PHE A 65 7.51 -1.47 -1.08
N ALA A 66 8.75 -1.06 -0.87
CA ALA A 66 9.10 0.34 -0.66
C ALA A 66 9.36 1.01 -2.01
N LEU A 67 8.90 2.25 -2.17
CA LEU A 67 9.04 3.03 -3.41
C LEU A 67 10.50 3.21 -3.84
N ASP A 68 11.42 3.32 -2.87
CA ASP A 68 12.86 3.46 -3.12
C ASP A 68 13.57 2.13 -3.44
N GLN A 69 12.86 1.00 -3.38
CA GLN A 69 13.37 -0.32 -3.69
C GLN A 69 12.54 -0.96 -4.80
N PHE A 70 12.94 -0.72 -6.04
CA PHE A 70 12.26 -1.31 -7.19
C PHE A 70 12.18 -2.83 -7.07
N ARG A 71 10.96 -3.35 -7.22
CA ARG A 71 10.65 -4.77 -7.33
C ARG A 71 9.66 -4.97 -8.48
N PRO A 72 9.90 -5.95 -9.36
CA PRO A 72 8.87 -6.36 -10.31
C PRO A 72 7.63 -6.85 -9.55
N PHE A 73 6.48 -6.64 -10.15
CA PHE A 73 5.19 -7.07 -9.61
C PHE A 73 4.45 -7.85 -10.69
N ASP A 74 3.80 -8.93 -10.27
CA ASP A 74 3.04 -9.82 -11.19
C ASP A 74 1.52 -9.73 -10.92
N THR A 75 1.09 -8.83 -10.05
CA THR A 75 -0.30 -8.67 -9.65
C THR A 75 -1.07 -7.77 -10.63
N PRO A 76 -2.37 -8.03 -10.85
CA PRO A 76 -3.19 -7.22 -11.76
C PRO A 76 -3.36 -5.77 -11.31
N HIS A 77 -3.27 -5.50 -10.01
CA HIS A 77 -3.38 -4.15 -9.47
C HIS A 77 -2.13 -3.75 -8.69
N VAL A 78 -1.68 -2.52 -8.92
CA VAL A 78 -0.61 -1.88 -8.15
C VAL A 78 -1.13 -0.59 -7.56
N VAL A 79 -1.02 -0.45 -6.25
CA VAL A 79 -1.51 0.71 -5.50
C VAL A 79 -0.32 1.44 -4.88
N PHE A 80 -0.17 2.72 -5.20
CA PHE A 80 0.90 3.56 -4.66
C PHE A 80 0.38 4.42 -3.52
N PHE A 81 1.03 4.33 -2.35
CA PHE A 81 0.81 5.24 -1.23
C PHE A 81 1.98 6.21 -1.16
N LEU A 82 1.76 7.46 -1.55
CA LEU A 82 2.80 8.48 -1.71
C LEU A 82 2.58 9.65 -0.76
N ALA A 83 3.65 10.16 -0.16
CA ALA A 83 3.57 11.45 0.52
C ALA A 83 3.30 12.55 -0.53
N PRO A 84 2.56 13.62 -0.19
CA PRO A 84 2.24 14.71 -1.12
C PRO A 84 3.46 15.62 -1.33
N THR A 85 4.53 15.08 -1.93
CA THR A 85 5.82 15.76 -2.16
C THR A 85 6.28 15.51 -3.59
N LEU A 86 7.00 16.48 -4.17
CA LEU A 86 7.56 16.33 -5.52
C LEU A 86 8.54 15.14 -5.60
N ALA A 87 9.36 14.95 -4.57
CA ALA A 87 10.29 13.82 -4.51
C ALA A 87 9.59 12.45 -4.59
N ALA A 88 8.42 12.29 -3.95
CA ALA A 88 7.65 11.05 -4.05
C ALA A 88 7.06 10.83 -5.45
N VAL A 89 6.73 11.92 -6.16
CA VAL A 89 6.26 11.88 -7.55
C VAL A 89 7.41 11.51 -8.50
N ASP A 90 8.60 12.09 -8.30
CA ASP A 90 9.78 11.75 -9.10
C ASP A 90 10.12 10.26 -8.97
N LEU A 91 10.11 9.73 -7.73
CA LEU A 91 10.31 8.29 -7.48
C LEU A 91 9.21 7.41 -8.08
N LEU A 92 7.95 7.87 -8.09
CA LEU A 92 6.86 7.16 -8.78
C LEU A 92 7.15 7.05 -10.28
N CYS A 93 7.53 8.15 -10.93
CA CYS A 93 7.86 8.16 -12.35
C CYS A 93 9.00 7.19 -12.66
N GLU A 94 10.09 7.24 -11.88
CA GLU A 94 11.20 6.29 -12.03
C GLU A 94 10.78 4.83 -11.85
N TYR A 95 9.90 4.55 -10.89
CA TYR A 95 9.39 3.20 -10.64
C TYR A 95 8.60 2.67 -11.85
N ILE A 96 7.69 3.50 -12.38
CA ILE A 96 6.86 3.15 -13.54
C ILE A 96 7.74 2.93 -14.78
N ASP A 97 8.74 3.76 -15.00
CA ASP A 97 9.62 3.65 -16.17
C ASP A 97 10.50 2.39 -16.12
N LYS A 98 10.98 2.01 -14.93
CA LYS A 98 11.66 0.72 -14.71
C LYS A 98 10.74 -0.46 -14.98
N ALA A 99 9.51 -0.42 -14.47
CA ALA A 99 8.52 -1.49 -14.68
C ALA A 99 8.18 -1.70 -16.17
N LYS A 100 8.10 -0.61 -16.95
CA LYS A 100 7.89 -0.69 -18.41
C LYS A 100 9.08 -1.32 -19.13
N THR A 101 10.30 -1.01 -18.70
CA THR A 101 11.53 -1.49 -19.34
C THR A 101 11.74 -3.00 -19.13
N ASP A 102 11.31 -3.52 -17.99
CA ASP A 102 11.36 -4.96 -17.67
C ASP A 102 10.25 -5.79 -18.37
N THR A 103 9.31 -5.14 -19.07
CA THR A 103 8.35 -5.83 -19.95
C THR A 103 9.09 -6.25 -21.22
N VAL A 104 9.75 -7.41 -21.16
CA VAL A 104 10.54 -7.99 -22.26
C VAL A 104 9.79 -7.88 -23.58
N ILE A 105 10.27 -7.03 -24.47
CA ILE A 105 9.87 -7.02 -25.87
C ILE A 105 10.45 -8.29 -26.49
N LEU A 106 9.68 -9.37 -26.48
CA LEU A 106 9.90 -10.51 -27.37
C LEU A 106 9.55 -10.04 -28.78
N VAL A 107 10.54 -9.52 -29.52
CA VAL A 107 10.45 -9.42 -30.97
C VAL A 107 10.68 -10.82 -31.51
N GLN A 108 9.63 -11.46 -32.02
CA GLN A 108 9.74 -12.64 -32.88
C GLN A 108 10.13 -12.24 -34.30
#